data_AF-A0A2R8AZM8-F1
#
_entry.id   AF-A0A2R8AZM8-F1
#
_cell.length_a   1.000
_cell.length_b   1.000
_cell.length_c   1.000
_cell.angle_alpha   90.00
_cell.angle_beta   90.00
_cell.angle_gamma   90.00
#
_symmetry.space_group_name_H-M   'P 1'
#
loop_
_entity.id
_entity.type
_entity.pdbx_description
1 polymer ?
#
loop_
_entity_poly.entity_id
_entity_poly.type
_entity_poly.pdbx_seq_one_letter_code
_entity_poly.pdbx_strand_id
1 'polypeptide(L)'
;MWHAVDDGVVEADQLSRVIASFEKDDLIAIAQGFSEVEQPFSREVEIAMDALVATLVVDVIETANLWQPLLLKVLKRRPDLLETFDVERLTPSDAMDLISVASSPKTISNLMRRILSLPPSEDTSAKVAEHAELAFGRAIDLSISGGLAEGWEGMFKRMAGDILPHGIAMLAGDSDRAARGLSLLNFPMHGSPSATVWDEGLGDKVDDDLSWSRSTVDAYLLALCLRDEVAQRVPILVKTLPRLRYMAVNDILSPDARALLDKHLPSIGESWDLNKRMLKVLRRANRDAIDISTVISRLSLTEQELSYVFEEDDEKSNSFSLTRFFWPW
;
A
#
# COMPACT_ATOMS: atom_id res chain seq x y z
N MET A 1 49.71 11.65 -21.17
CA MET A 1 49.09 10.39 -20.70
C MET A 1 48.34 9.72 -21.84
N TRP A 2 47.43 10.41 -22.53
CA TRP A 2 46.63 9.86 -23.64
C TRP A 2 47.43 9.31 -24.84
N HIS A 3 48.51 9.98 -25.25
CA HIS A 3 49.40 9.47 -26.32
C HIS A 3 50.15 8.17 -25.98
N ALA A 4 50.30 7.81 -24.70
CA ALA A 4 50.95 6.54 -24.31
C ALA A 4 49.98 5.33 -24.40
N VAL A 5 48.68 5.60 -24.47
CA VAL A 5 47.65 4.57 -24.69
C VAL A 5 47.49 4.29 -26.19
N ASP A 6 47.62 5.33 -27.04
CA ASP A 6 47.61 5.22 -28.52
C ASP A 6 48.67 4.24 -29.07
N ASP A 7 49.85 4.20 -28.46
CA ASP A 7 50.96 3.33 -28.88
C ASP A 7 50.86 1.89 -28.32
N GLY A 8 49.80 1.54 -27.58
CA GLY A 8 49.62 0.23 -26.95
C GLY A 8 50.58 -0.06 -25.79
N VAL A 9 51.22 0.97 -25.23
CA VAL A 9 52.24 0.84 -24.17
C VAL A 9 51.64 0.66 -22.78
N VAL A 10 50.39 1.09 -22.57
CA VAL A 10 49.66 0.93 -21.30
C VAL A 10 48.51 -0.05 -21.50
N GLU A 11 48.64 -1.25 -20.94
CA GLU A 11 47.57 -2.24 -20.92
C GLU A 11 46.39 -1.75 -20.05
N ALA A 12 45.15 -2.13 -20.40
CA ALA A 12 43.95 -1.74 -19.64
C ALA A 12 44.04 -2.08 -18.13
N ASP A 13 44.75 -3.16 -17.81
CA ASP A 13 45.03 -3.59 -16.44
C ASP A 13 45.97 -2.64 -15.68
N GLN A 14 46.92 -2.00 -16.37
CA GLN A 14 47.81 -1.02 -15.78
C GLN A 14 47.07 0.29 -15.51
N LEU A 15 46.23 0.73 -16.46
CA LEU A 15 45.38 1.91 -16.29
C LEU A 15 44.39 1.74 -15.13
N SER A 16 43.80 0.55 -15.00
CA SER A 16 42.92 0.20 -13.88
C SER A 16 43.64 0.27 -12.53
N ARG A 17 44.88 -0.23 -12.44
CA ARG A 17 45.68 -0.14 -11.20
C ARG A 17 46.06 1.29 -10.84
N VAL A 18 46.41 2.11 -11.84
CA VAL A 18 46.73 3.52 -11.61
C VAL A 18 45.50 4.26 -11.09
N ILE A 19 44.33 4.08 -11.73
CA ILE A 19 43.10 4.74 -11.31
C ILE A 19 42.67 4.28 -9.91
N ALA A 20 42.81 2.98 -9.60
CA ALA A 20 42.52 2.43 -8.28
C ALA A 20 43.45 2.95 -7.17
N SER A 21 44.60 3.55 -7.52
CA SER A 21 45.54 4.11 -6.55
C SER A 21 45.30 5.59 -6.22
N PHE A 22 44.37 6.26 -6.92
CA PHE A 22 44.04 7.66 -6.67
C PHE A 22 43.30 7.85 -5.35
N GLU A 23 43.56 8.98 -4.70
CA GLU A 23 42.84 9.38 -3.50
C GLU A 23 41.42 9.87 -3.86
N LYS A 24 40.57 10.02 -2.85
CA LYS A 24 39.16 10.38 -3.03
C LYS A 24 38.99 11.68 -3.82
N ASP A 25 39.78 12.70 -3.51
CA ASP A 25 39.69 14.03 -4.15
C ASP A 25 40.14 13.98 -5.62
N ASP A 26 41.14 13.15 -5.92
CA ASP A 26 41.60 12.91 -7.31
C ASP A 26 40.52 12.20 -8.11
N LEU A 27 39.87 11.18 -7.54
CA LEU A 27 38.76 10.47 -8.19
C LEU A 27 37.57 11.40 -8.47
N ILE A 28 37.25 12.32 -7.55
CA ILE A 28 36.24 13.36 -7.75
C ILE A 28 36.61 14.25 -8.94
N ALA A 29 37.84 14.79 -8.95
CA ALA A 29 38.31 15.69 -9.99
C ALA A 29 38.33 15.02 -11.38
N ILE A 30 38.79 13.76 -11.43
CA ILE A 30 38.78 12.97 -12.67
C ILE A 30 37.35 12.75 -13.16
N ALA A 31 36.42 12.35 -12.29
CA ALA A 31 35.04 12.09 -12.68
C ALA A 31 34.29 13.35 -13.14
N GLN A 32 34.61 14.50 -12.55
CA GLN A 32 34.14 15.81 -13.03
C GLN A 32 34.72 16.14 -14.41
N GLY A 33 36.02 15.94 -14.61
CA GLY A 33 36.66 16.15 -15.91
C GLY A 33 36.04 15.31 -17.03
N PHE A 34 35.71 14.03 -16.75
CA PHE A 34 34.99 13.19 -17.72
C PHE A 34 33.56 13.67 -18.03
N SER A 35 32.94 14.40 -17.10
CA SER A 35 31.59 14.96 -17.31
C SER A 35 31.60 16.16 -18.27
N GLU A 36 32.76 16.76 -18.52
CA GLU A 36 32.93 17.92 -19.43
C GLU A 36 33.29 17.51 -20.87
N VAL A 37 33.58 16.24 -21.12
CA VAL A 37 33.99 15.74 -22.44
C VAL A 37 32.74 15.41 -23.28
N GLU A 38 32.53 16.15 -24.38
CA GLU A 38 31.47 15.86 -25.34
C GLU A 38 31.75 14.56 -26.12
N GLN A 39 30.72 13.72 -26.28
CA GLN A 39 30.78 12.48 -27.07
C GLN A 39 30.93 12.76 -28.58
N PRO A 40 31.56 11.84 -29.36
CA PRO A 40 31.95 10.47 -29.01
C PRO A 40 33.34 10.35 -28.36
N PHE A 41 33.47 9.40 -27.44
CA PHE A 41 34.74 9.07 -26.79
C PHE A 41 35.66 8.26 -27.71
N SER A 42 36.97 8.47 -27.60
CA SER A 42 37.94 7.52 -28.16
C SER A 42 37.96 6.24 -27.32
N ARG A 43 38.46 5.13 -27.90
CA ARG A 43 38.53 3.82 -27.23
C ARG A 43 39.29 3.88 -25.90
N GLU A 44 40.31 4.72 -25.83
CA GLU A 44 41.18 4.90 -24.67
C GLU A 44 40.44 5.61 -23.54
N VAL A 45 39.63 6.62 -23.89
CA VAL A 45 38.75 7.33 -22.97
C VAL A 45 37.67 6.38 -22.44
N GLU A 46 37.17 5.45 -23.26
CA GLU A 46 36.27 4.39 -22.80
C GLU A 46 36.93 3.42 -21.80
N ILE A 47 38.15 2.96 -22.08
CA ILE A 47 38.89 2.09 -21.14
C ILE A 47 39.17 2.81 -19.82
N ALA A 48 39.58 4.08 -19.88
CA ALA A 48 39.83 4.90 -18.69
C ALA A 48 38.54 5.13 -17.89
N MET A 49 37.44 5.44 -18.57
CA MET A 49 36.12 5.59 -17.94
C MET A 49 35.66 4.27 -17.32
N ASP A 50 35.93 3.14 -17.94
CA ASP A 50 35.55 1.83 -17.43
C ASP A 50 36.32 1.46 -16.15
N ALA A 51 37.62 1.74 -16.13
CA ALA A 51 38.47 1.62 -14.94
C ALA A 51 38.04 2.57 -13.81
N LEU A 52 37.68 3.82 -14.15
CA LEU A 52 37.13 4.77 -13.18
C LEU A 52 35.81 4.26 -12.60
N VAL A 53 34.86 3.87 -13.43
CA VAL A 53 33.56 3.32 -12.99
C VAL A 53 33.75 2.15 -12.02
N ALA A 54 34.74 1.28 -12.24
CA ALA A 54 35.02 0.15 -11.36
C ALA A 54 35.54 0.55 -9.96
N THR A 55 36.12 1.74 -9.81
CA THR A 55 36.79 2.20 -8.58
C THR A 55 35.97 3.20 -7.76
N LEU A 56 34.95 3.82 -8.36
CA LEU A 56 34.09 4.79 -7.68
C LEU A 56 33.29 4.16 -6.52
N VAL A 57 33.16 4.94 -5.45
CA VAL A 57 32.36 4.64 -4.25
C VAL A 57 31.24 5.69 -4.08
N VAL A 58 30.19 5.37 -3.31
CA VAL A 58 29.00 6.23 -3.16
C VAL A 58 29.36 7.65 -2.77
N ASP A 59 30.21 7.85 -1.76
CA ASP A 59 30.62 9.20 -1.34
C ASP A 59 31.21 10.04 -2.48
N VAL A 60 32.02 9.43 -3.35
CA VAL A 60 32.65 10.12 -4.48
C VAL A 60 31.59 10.50 -5.50
N ILE A 61 30.69 9.57 -5.82
CA ILE A 61 29.58 9.77 -6.76
C ILE A 61 28.67 10.91 -6.29
N GLU A 62 28.35 10.91 -5.00
CA GLU A 62 27.46 11.89 -4.41
C GLU A 62 28.12 13.28 -4.38
N THR A 63 29.37 13.36 -3.95
CA THR A 63 30.13 14.62 -3.85
C THR A 63 30.45 15.22 -5.21
N ALA A 64 30.81 14.39 -6.19
CA ALA A 64 31.27 14.85 -7.50
C ALA A 64 30.16 15.47 -8.35
N ASN A 65 28.88 15.29 -8.00
CA ASN A 65 27.73 15.71 -8.79
C ASN A 65 27.84 15.28 -10.26
N LEU A 66 28.13 13.99 -10.47
CA LEU A 66 28.35 13.42 -11.79
C LEU A 66 27.21 13.74 -12.75
N TRP A 67 27.56 13.97 -14.01
CA TRP A 67 26.60 14.07 -15.10
C TRP A 67 25.78 12.77 -15.24
N GLN A 68 24.47 12.91 -15.49
CA GLN A 68 23.50 11.82 -15.34
C GLN A 68 23.86 10.52 -16.08
N PRO A 69 24.26 10.54 -17.36
CA PRO A 69 24.66 9.31 -18.07
C PRO A 69 25.87 8.60 -17.46
N LEU A 70 26.85 9.34 -16.92
CA LEU A 70 27.99 8.74 -16.23
C LEU A 70 27.55 8.12 -14.90
N LEU A 71 26.72 8.82 -14.12
CA LEU A 71 26.11 8.27 -12.91
C LEU A 71 25.39 6.95 -13.18
N LEU A 72 24.55 6.88 -14.21
CA LEU A 72 23.82 5.67 -14.57
C LEU A 72 24.74 4.54 -15.03
N LYS A 73 25.81 4.87 -15.79
CA LYS A 73 26.81 3.88 -16.20
C LYS A 73 27.50 3.27 -14.97
N VAL A 74 27.80 4.08 -13.96
CA VAL A 74 28.37 3.61 -12.69
C VAL A 74 27.40 2.69 -11.96
N LEU A 75 26.18 3.16 -11.70
CA LEU A 75 25.18 2.40 -10.94
C LEU A 75 24.76 1.10 -11.63
N LYS A 76 24.72 1.05 -12.97
CA LYS A 76 24.43 -0.18 -13.73
C LYS A 76 25.56 -1.21 -13.63
N ARG A 77 26.82 -0.79 -13.56
CA ARG A 77 27.98 -1.69 -13.44
C ARG A 77 28.31 -2.09 -12.00
N ARG A 78 27.94 -1.24 -11.05
CA ARG A 78 28.16 -1.42 -9.61
C ARG A 78 26.82 -1.34 -8.87
N PRO A 79 25.92 -2.32 -9.07
CA PRO A 79 24.59 -2.30 -8.45
C PRO A 79 24.66 -2.42 -6.92
N ASP A 80 25.80 -2.85 -6.36
CA ASP A 80 26.09 -2.84 -4.93
C ASP A 80 26.04 -1.42 -4.33
N LEU A 81 26.35 -0.39 -5.12
CA LEU A 81 26.34 1.00 -4.66
C LEU A 81 24.91 1.54 -4.45
N LEU A 82 23.90 0.92 -5.07
CA LEU A 82 22.51 1.36 -4.96
C LEU A 82 21.94 1.18 -3.54
N GLU A 83 22.58 0.40 -2.68
CA GLU A 83 22.09 0.17 -1.32
C GLU A 83 22.20 1.39 -0.41
N THR A 84 23.20 2.24 -0.67
CA THR A 84 23.51 3.44 0.13
C THR A 84 23.35 4.74 -0.67
N PHE A 85 23.20 4.65 -1.99
CA PHE A 85 23.02 5.81 -2.86
C PHE A 85 21.69 6.54 -2.62
N ASP A 86 21.73 7.88 -2.63
CA ASP A 86 20.52 8.71 -2.59
C ASP A 86 19.71 8.64 -3.90
N VAL A 87 18.70 7.77 -3.91
CA VAL A 87 17.77 7.57 -5.04
C VAL A 87 16.95 8.82 -5.38
N GLU A 88 16.88 9.84 -4.53
CA GLU A 88 16.14 11.08 -4.83
C GLU A 88 16.77 11.88 -5.98
N ARG A 89 18.02 11.59 -6.33
CA ARG A 89 18.71 12.18 -7.49
C ARG A 89 18.31 11.56 -8.83
N LEU A 90 17.59 10.44 -8.81
CA LEU A 90 17.19 9.73 -10.03
C LEU A 90 15.90 10.31 -10.61
N THR A 91 15.84 10.37 -11.94
CA THR A 91 14.57 10.54 -12.65
C THR A 91 13.77 9.22 -12.60
N PRO A 92 12.46 9.22 -12.90
CA PRO A 92 11.68 7.97 -12.94
C PRO A 92 12.26 6.95 -13.92
N SER A 93 12.65 7.37 -15.13
CA SER A 93 13.24 6.49 -16.14
C SER A 93 14.54 5.87 -15.66
N ASP A 94 15.35 6.63 -14.94
CA ASP A 94 16.62 6.14 -14.39
C ASP A 94 16.39 5.10 -13.29
N ALA A 95 15.46 5.38 -12.37
CA ALA A 95 15.11 4.44 -11.32
C ALA A 95 14.55 3.13 -11.90
N MET A 96 13.76 3.22 -12.96
CA MET A 96 13.20 2.09 -13.69
C MET A 96 14.26 1.23 -14.36
N ASP A 97 15.19 1.87 -15.06
CA ASP A 97 16.34 1.19 -15.66
C ASP A 97 17.14 0.42 -14.61
N LEU A 98 17.32 1.02 -13.43
CA LEU A 98 18.11 0.47 -12.34
C LEU A 98 17.41 -0.68 -11.59
N ILE A 99 16.07 -0.79 -11.65
CA ILE A 99 15.35 -1.94 -11.08
C ILE A 99 15.80 -3.25 -11.73
N SER A 100 16.09 -3.23 -13.04
CA SER A 100 16.47 -4.44 -13.78
C SER A 100 17.81 -5.04 -13.37
N VAL A 101 18.70 -4.22 -12.78
CA VAL A 101 20.04 -4.62 -12.34
C VAL A 101 20.16 -4.69 -10.81
N ALA A 102 19.15 -4.22 -10.09
CA ALA A 102 19.12 -4.23 -8.64
C ALA A 102 19.10 -5.68 -8.11
N SER A 103 20.10 -6.01 -7.29
CA SER A 103 20.27 -7.39 -6.78
C SER A 103 19.61 -7.60 -5.41
N SER A 104 19.32 -6.55 -4.64
CA SER A 104 18.75 -6.65 -3.30
C SER A 104 17.30 -6.17 -3.23
N PRO A 105 16.42 -6.85 -2.47
CA PRO A 105 15.04 -6.42 -2.28
C PRO A 105 14.92 -5.02 -1.70
N LYS A 106 15.86 -4.62 -0.82
CA LYS A 106 15.93 -3.28 -0.23
C LYS A 106 16.14 -2.21 -1.30
N THR A 107 17.06 -2.44 -2.23
CA THR A 107 17.32 -1.52 -3.35
C THR A 107 16.12 -1.40 -4.27
N ILE A 108 15.53 -2.52 -4.69
CA ILE A 108 14.31 -2.51 -5.53
C ILE A 108 13.21 -1.71 -4.85
N SER A 109 13.04 -1.91 -3.54
CA SER A 109 12.11 -1.14 -2.72
C SER A 109 12.40 0.36 -2.71
N ASN A 110 13.65 0.78 -2.57
CA ASN A 110 14.03 2.20 -2.56
C ASN A 110 13.80 2.86 -3.92
N LEU A 111 14.14 2.15 -5.01
CA LEU A 111 13.86 2.60 -6.38
C LEU A 111 12.34 2.71 -6.63
N MET A 112 11.56 1.74 -6.15
CA MET A 112 10.10 1.78 -6.27
C MET A 112 9.50 2.95 -5.49
N ARG A 113 9.99 3.22 -4.27
CA ARG A 113 9.61 4.40 -3.49
C ARG A 113 9.86 5.68 -4.29
N ARG A 114 11.01 5.80 -4.95
CA ARG A 114 11.33 6.95 -5.80
C ARG A 114 10.36 7.09 -6.97
N ILE A 115 10.07 5.99 -7.69
CA ILE A 115 9.13 6.00 -8.82
C ILE A 115 7.75 6.48 -8.39
N LEU A 116 7.24 5.97 -7.27
CA LEU A 116 5.90 6.30 -6.75
C LEU A 116 5.81 7.72 -6.14
N SER A 117 6.95 8.32 -5.78
CA SER A 117 7.00 9.71 -5.30
C SER A 117 6.87 10.76 -6.40
N LEU A 118 6.88 10.33 -7.67
CA LEU A 118 6.78 11.18 -8.85
C LEU A 118 5.52 10.83 -9.66
N PRO A 119 4.95 11.78 -10.42
CA PRO A 119 3.73 11.52 -11.19
C PRO A 119 3.89 10.34 -12.17
N PRO A 120 2.86 9.50 -12.35
CA PRO A 120 2.92 8.36 -13.25
C PRO A 120 3.02 8.81 -14.72
N SER A 121 3.82 8.08 -15.48
CA SER A 121 3.87 8.05 -16.95
C SER A 121 3.39 6.70 -17.46
N GLU A 122 3.16 6.57 -18.77
CA GLU A 122 2.76 5.29 -19.38
C GLU A 122 3.79 4.18 -19.10
N ASP A 123 5.08 4.48 -19.32
CA ASP A 123 6.18 3.54 -19.11
C ASP A 123 6.33 3.14 -17.64
N THR A 124 6.29 4.11 -16.72
CA THR A 124 6.41 3.84 -15.28
C THR A 124 5.22 3.04 -14.75
N SER A 125 4.02 3.30 -15.27
CA SER A 125 2.82 2.52 -14.95
C SER A 125 2.96 1.07 -15.38
N ALA A 126 3.44 0.81 -16.60
CA ALA A 126 3.61 -0.56 -17.08
C ALA A 126 4.56 -1.38 -16.18
N LYS A 127 5.68 -0.78 -15.76
CA LYS A 127 6.65 -1.47 -14.89
C LYS A 127 6.20 -1.60 -13.45
N VAL A 128 5.51 -0.59 -12.91
CA VAL A 128 4.87 -0.70 -11.59
C VAL A 128 3.86 -1.84 -11.61
N ALA A 129 3.18 -2.09 -12.73
CA ALA A 129 2.29 -3.25 -12.88
C ALA A 129 3.04 -4.60 -12.87
N GLU A 130 4.23 -4.69 -13.50
CA GLU A 130 5.08 -5.89 -13.41
C GLU A 130 5.52 -6.22 -11.97
N HIS A 131 5.58 -5.19 -11.10
CA HIS A 131 6.00 -5.30 -9.70
C HIS A 131 4.87 -4.90 -8.73
N ALA A 132 3.61 -5.15 -9.10
CA ALA A 132 2.41 -4.64 -8.42
C ALA A 132 2.41 -4.87 -6.91
N GLU A 133 2.82 -6.06 -6.46
CA GLU A 133 2.84 -6.44 -5.05
C GLU A 133 3.79 -5.54 -4.23
N LEU A 134 5.04 -5.45 -4.67
CA LEU A 134 6.07 -4.63 -4.01
C LEU A 134 5.73 -3.13 -4.11
N ALA A 135 5.20 -2.69 -5.25
CA ALA A 135 4.76 -1.32 -5.44
C ALA A 135 3.58 -0.95 -4.54
N PHE A 136 2.62 -1.86 -4.35
CA PHE A 136 1.46 -1.62 -3.49
C PHE A 136 1.88 -1.37 -2.04
N GLY A 137 2.76 -2.22 -1.50
CA GLY A 137 3.30 -2.03 -0.14
C GLY A 137 3.95 -0.65 0.06
N ARG A 138 4.69 -0.16 -0.94
CA ARG A 138 5.34 1.17 -0.92
C ARG A 138 4.38 2.31 -1.17
N ALA A 139 3.36 2.12 -2.00
CA ALA A 139 2.32 3.11 -2.20
C ALA A 139 1.54 3.38 -0.90
N ILE A 140 1.31 2.36 -0.09
CA ILE A 140 0.69 2.53 1.23
C ILE A 140 1.58 3.36 2.16
N ASP A 141 2.87 3.02 2.25
CA ASP A 141 3.84 3.77 3.08
C ASP A 141 3.87 5.24 2.69
N LEU A 142 3.96 5.51 1.38
CA LEU A 142 3.98 6.87 0.83
C LEU A 142 2.64 7.58 1.00
N SER A 143 1.51 6.88 0.91
CA SER A 143 0.19 7.47 1.16
C SER A 143 0.05 7.90 2.62
N ILE A 144 0.53 7.08 3.56
CA ILE A 144 0.54 7.42 5.00
C ILE A 144 1.45 8.63 5.26
N SER A 145 2.64 8.67 4.65
CA SER A 145 3.58 9.78 4.84
C SER A 145 3.27 11.02 3.99
N GLY A 146 2.23 11.01 3.16
CA GLY A 146 1.88 12.10 2.24
C GLY A 146 2.84 12.30 1.06
N GLY A 147 3.66 11.30 0.74
CA GLY A 147 4.65 11.34 -0.35
C GLY A 147 4.24 10.61 -1.63
N LEU A 148 3.02 10.05 -1.70
CA LEU A 148 2.53 9.40 -2.91
C LEU A 148 2.10 10.47 -3.92
N ALA A 149 2.65 10.43 -5.13
CA ALA A 149 2.29 11.40 -6.16
C ALA A 149 0.84 11.19 -6.67
N GLU A 150 0.22 12.28 -7.11
CA GLU A 150 -1.11 12.25 -7.70
C GLU A 150 -1.13 11.37 -8.97
N GLY A 151 -2.23 10.63 -9.17
CA GLY A 151 -2.44 9.76 -10.33
C GLY A 151 -2.20 8.27 -10.05
N TRP A 152 -1.32 7.92 -9.10
CA TRP A 152 -1.08 6.52 -8.74
C TRP A 152 -2.30 5.81 -8.16
N GLU A 153 -3.14 6.53 -7.40
CA GLU A 153 -4.37 5.96 -6.85
C GLU A 153 -5.27 5.39 -7.96
N GLY A 154 -5.47 6.13 -9.05
CA GLY A 154 -6.30 5.67 -10.17
C GLY A 154 -5.75 4.42 -10.86
N MET A 155 -4.44 4.21 -10.80
CA MET A 155 -3.79 3.00 -11.29
C MET A 155 -4.02 1.81 -10.36
N PHE A 156 -3.73 1.95 -9.06
CA PHE A 156 -3.93 0.87 -8.08
C PHE A 156 -5.39 0.40 -8.03
N LYS A 157 -6.35 1.32 -8.18
CA LYS A 157 -7.78 0.99 -8.31
C LYS A 157 -8.07 0.05 -9.49
N ARG A 158 -7.42 0.24 -10.63
CA ARG A 158 -7.59 -0.61 -11.83
C ARG A 158 -6.92 -1.98 -11.68
N MET A 159 -5.86 -2.05 -10.88
CA MET A 159 -5.08 -3.28 -10.64
C MET A 159 -5.52 -4.06 -9.40
N ALA A 160 -6.63 -3.66 -8.75
CA ALA A 160 -7.08 -4.32 -7.53
C ALA A 160 -7.22 -5.84 -7.71
N GLY A 161 -7.70 -6.30 -8.85
CA GLY A 161 -7.82 -7.74 -9.15
C GLY A 161 -6.49 -8.50 -9.09
N ASP A 162 -5.40 -7.89 -9.53
CA ASP A 162 -4.06 -8.50 -9.56
C ASP A 162 -3.37 -8.43 -8.19
N ILE A 163 -3.68 -7.40 -7.40
CA ILE A 163 -3.07 -7.15 -6.08
C ILE A 163 -3.73 -8.01 -5.01
N LEU A 164 -5.06 -8.15 -5.05
CA LEU A 164 -5.84 -8.78 -3.97
C LEU A 164 -5.41 -10.20 -3.57
N PRO A 165 -5.00 -11.12 -4.48
CA PRO A 165 -4.56 -12.46 -4.11
C PRO A 165 -3.37 -12.48 -3.14
N HIS A 166 -2.53 -11.44 -3.14
CA HIS A 166 -1.30 -11.35 -2.35
C HIS A 166 -1.30 -10.18 -1.36
N GLY A 167 -2.11 -9.14 -1.63
CA GLY A 167 -2.11 -7.87 -0.92
C GLY A 167 -2.66 -7.93 0.50
N ILE A 168 -3.51 -8.91 0.86
CA ILE A 168 -4.10 -8.99 2.21
C ILE A 168 -3.02 -9.12 3.29
N ALA A 169 -2.00 -9.96 3.06
CA ALA A 169 -0.89 -10.12 3.99
C ALA A 169 -0.10 -8.81 4.20
N MET A 170 -0.04 -7.96 3.17
CA MET A 170 0.60 -6.64 3.27
C MET A 170 -0.19 -5.63 4.07
N LEU A 171 -1.48 -5.87 4.31
CA LEU A 171 -2.37 -5.00 5.07
C LEU A 171 -2.50 -5.43 6.54
N ALA A 172 -1.89 -6.56 6.90
CA ALA A 172 -2.00 -7.15 8.22
C ALA A 172 -1.37 -6.28 9.31
N GLY A 173 -2.01 -6.28 10.48
CA GLY A 173 -1.38 -5.85 11.73
C GLY A 173 -1.33 -4.35 11.99
N ASP A 174 -1.96 -3.49 11.18
CA ASP A 174 -2.11 -2.06 11.48
C ASP A 174 -3.35 -1.50 10.77
N SER A 175 -4.31 -0.95 11.54
CA SER A 175 -5.56 -0.44 10.97
C SER A 175 -5.33 0.75 10.04
N ASP A 176 -4.33 1.59 10.30
CA ASP A 176 -3.97 2.72 9.43
C ASP A 176 -3.49 2.21 8.08
N ARG A 177 -2.59 1.22 8.09
CA ARG A 177 -2.10 0.56 6.89
C ARG A 177 -3.23 -0.11 6.10
N ALA A 178 -4.09 -0.85 6.80
CA ALA A 178 -5.24 -1.53 6.21
C ALA A 178 -6.21 -0.54 5.56
N ALA A 179 -6.61 0.50 6.29
CA ALA A 179 -7.54 1.52 5.79
C ALA A 179 -6.98 2.25 4.55
N ARG A 180 -5.69 2.62 4.58
CA ARG A 180 -5.02 3.27 3.45
C ARG A 180 -4.89 2.35 2.24
N GLY A 181 -4.49 1.10 2.44
CA GLY A 181 -4.43 0.13 1.35
C GLY A 181 -5.80 -0.16 0.74
N LEU A 182 -6.84 -0.32 1.55
CA LEU A 182 -8.22 -0.48 1.07
C LEU A 182 -8.70 0.74 0.28
N SER A 183 -8.37 1.96 0.74
CA SER A 183 -8.69 3.20 0.04
C SER A 183 -7.97 3.31 -1.32
N LEU A 184 -6.68 2.93 -1.38
CA LEU A 184 -5.92 2.85 -2.64
C LEU A 184 -6.53 1.87 -3.64
N LEU A 185 -7.08 0.76 -3.16
CA LEU A 185 -7.80 -0.21 -3.99
C LEU A 185 -9.27 0.17 -4.23
N ASN A 186 -9.74 1.29 -3.68
CA ASN A 186 -11.12 1.78 -3.72
C ASN A 186 -12.14 0.72 -3.23
N PHE A 187 -11.82 0.10 -2.10
CA PHE A 187 -12.71 -0.82 -1.36
C PHE A 187 -13.32 -1.89 -2.28
N PRO A 188 -12.50 -2.78 -2.86
CA PRO A 188 -12.96 -3.70 -3.90
C PRO A 188 -14.00 -4.68 -3.34
N MET A 189 -15.21 -4.68 -3.90
CA MET A 189 -16.29 -5.57 -3.46
C MET A 189 -16.46 -6.80 -4.36
N HIS A 190 -16.23 -6.66 -5.67
CA HIS A 190 -16.34 -7.77 -6.63
C HIS A 190 -14.97 -8.40 -6.84
N GLY A 191 -14.91 -9.74 -6.86
CA GLY A 191 -13.64 -10.48 -6.96
C GLY A 191 -12.77 -10.45 -5.69
N SER A 192 -13.16 -9.66 -4.69
CA SER A 192 -12.47 -9.63 -3.39
C SER A 192 -12.71 -10.92 -2.60
N PRO A 193 -11.71 -11.42 -1.85
CA PRO A 193 -11.87 -12.59 -0.97
C PRO A 193 -13.03 -12.46 0.02
N SER A 194 -13.42 -13.59 0.61
CA SER A 194 -14.52 -13.61 1.58
C SER A 194 -14.22 -12.74 2.81
N ALA A 195 -15.26 -12.28 3.50
CA ALA A 195 -15.13 -11.51 4.74
C ALA A 195 -14.27 -12.21 5.79
N THR A 196 -14.32 -13.54 5.88
CA THR A 196 -13.50 -14.34 6.81
C THR A 196 -12.01 -14.25 6.50
N VAL A 197 -11.63 -14.34 5.22
CA VAL A 197 -10.23 -14.22 4.80
C VAL A 197 -9.69 -12.84 5.13
N TRP A 198 -10.52 -11.80 4.99
CA TRP A 198 -10.16 -10.44 5.38
C TRP A 198 -10.07 -10.26 6.90
N ASP A 199 -11.01 -10.78 7.69
CA ASP A 199 -10.97 -10.71 9.16
C ASP A 199 -9.70 -11.38 9.71
N GLU A 200 -9.38 -12.57 9.19
CA GLU A 200 -8.15 -13.30 9.56
C GLU A 200 -6.88 -12.56 9.13
N GLY A 201 -6.88 -11.99 7.92
CA GLY A 201 -5.71 -11.32 7.35
C GLY A 201 -5.41 -9.95 7.96
N LEU A 202 -6.43 -9.16 8.29
CA LEU A 202 -6.23 -7.81 8.86
C LEU A 202 -5.90 -7.87 10.36
N GLY A 203 -6.51 -8.82 11.08
CA GLY A 203 -6.34 -8.99 12.52
C GLY A 203 -6.98 -7.88 13.36
N ASP A 204 -7.00 -8.11 14.67
CA ASP A 204 -7.42 -7.12 15.69
C ASP A 204 -6.20 -6.76 16.54
N LYS A 205 -5.83 -5.47 16.57
CA LYS A 205 -4.90 -4.93 17.57
C LYS A 205 -5.71 -4.36 18.75
N VAL A 206 -5.25 -4.64 19.96
CA VAL A 206 -5.94 -4.31 21.21
C VAL A 206 -6.10 -2.79 21.45
N ASP A 207 -5.22 -1.96 20.87
CA ASP A 207 -5.18 -0.50 21.14
C ASP A 207 -5.89 0.39 20.11
N ASP A 208 -6.60 -0.19 19.13
CA ASP A 208 -7.07 0.53 17.92
C ASP A 208 -8.60 0.70 17.82
N ASP A 209 -9.33 0.37 18.89
CA ASP A 209 -10.77 0.10 18.83
C ASP A 209 -11.68 1.30 18.47
N LEU A 210 -11.17 2.54 18.46
CA LEU A 210 -11.95 3.75 18.13
C LEU A 210 -11.27 4.68 17.12
N SER A 211 -10.22 4.22 16.42
CA SER A 211 -9.56 5.03 15.40
C SER A 211 -10.44 5.16 14.14
N TRP A 212 -10.27 6.26 13.40
CA TRP A 212 -10.93 6.45 12.10
C TRP A 212 -10.59 5.32 11.14
N SER A 213 -9.33 4.89 11.12
CA SER A 213 -8.85 3.80 10.28
C SER A 213 -9.51 2.47 10.65
N ARG A 214 -9.67 2.18 11.95
CA ARG A 214 -10.43 1.01 12.40
C ARG A 214 -11.88 1.05 11.96
N SER A 215 -12.53 2.21 12.03
CA SER A 215 -13.92 2.36 11.54
C SER A 215 -14.05 2.06 10.05
N THR A 216 -13.07 2.46 9.23
CA THR A 216 -13.03 2.16 7.80
C THR A 216 -12.90 0.66 7.54
N VAL A 217 -12.00 0.00 8.28
CA VAL A 217 -11.78 -1.46 8.17
C VAL A 217 -13.04 -2.22 8.60
N ASP A 218 -13.62 -1.88 9.74
CA ASP A 218 -14.83 -2.52 10.25
C ASP A 218 -16.01 -2.31 9.29
N ALA A 219 -16.18 -1.12 8.72
CA ALA A 219 -17.22 -0.82 7.74
C ALA A 219 -17.07 -1.64 6.46
N TYR A 220 -15.84 -1.81 5.98
CA TYR A 220 -15.54 -2.66 4.83
C TYR A 220 -15.83 -4.14 5.13
N LEU A 221 -15.42 -4.65 6.30
CA LEU A 221 -15.75 -6.02 6.74
C LEU A 221 -17.26 -6.24 6.85
N LEU A 222 -18.02 -5.27 7.37
CA LEU A 222 -19.48 -5.34 7.41
C LEU A 222 -20.07 -5.39 5.99
N ALA A 223 -19.58 -4.56 5.07
CA ALA A 223 -20.02 -4.60 3.68
C ALA A 223 -19.76 -5.96 3.02
N LEU A 224 -18.61 -6.58 3.30
CA LEU A 224 -18.29 -7.94 2.83
C LEU A 224 -19.21 -9.00 3.47
N CYS A 225 -19.55 -8.87 4.76
CA CYS A 225 -20.51 -9.78 5.42
C CYS A 225 -21.89 -9.70 4.76
N LEU A 226 -22.31 -8.51 4.33
CA LEU A 226 -23.58 -8.34 3.62
C LEU A 226 -23.54 -8.93 2.20
N ARG A 227 -22.38 -8.85 1.53
CA ARG A 227 -22.13 -9.46 0.22
C ARG A 227 -22.12 -11.00 0.30
N ASP A 228 -21.49 -11.55 1.33
CA ASP A 228 -21.23 -12.99 1.51
C ASP A 228 -22.34 -13.74 2.26
N GLU A 229 -23.44 -13.06 2.59
CA GLU A 229 -24.50 -13.52 3.49
C GLU A 229 -24.08 -13.63 4.96
N VAL A 230 -24.95 -13.11 5.84
CA VAL A 230 -24.65 -12.93 7.28
C VAL A 230 -24.49 -14.25 8.04
N ALA A 231 -25.14 -15.34 7.60
CA ALA A 231 -25.26 -16.59 8.35
C ALA A 231 -23.91 -17.17 8.81
N GLN A 232 -22.89 -17.12 7.95
CA GLN A 232 -21.56 -17.68 8.25
C GLN A 232 -20.57 -16.65 8.79
N ARG A 233 -21.03 -15.42 9.04
CA ARG A 233 -20.17 -14.26 9.36
C ARG A 233 -20.55 -13.60 10.68
N VAL A 234 -21.42 -14.24 11.47
CA VAL A 234 -21.79 -13.80 12.83
C VAL A 234 -20.56 -13.47 13.70
N PRO A 235 -19.45 -14.25 13.72
CA PRO A 235 -18.27 -13.89 14.50
C PRO A 235 -17.66 -12.54 14.14
N ILE A 236 -17.69 -12.16 12.85
CA ILE A 236 -17.19 -10.86 12.38
C ILE A 236 -18.14 -9.75 12.87
N LEU A 237 -19.46 -9.96 12.77
CA LEU A 237 -20.46 -9.00 13.28
C LEU A 237 -20.35 -8.76 14.78
N VAL A 238 -20.04 -9.80 15.58
CA VAL A 238 -19.81 -9.67 17.02
C VAL A 238 -18.68 -8.69 17.33
N LYS A 239 -17.64 -8.64 16.49
CA LYS A 239 -16.49 -7.74 16.63
C LYS A 239 -16.77 -6.35 16.10
N THR A 240 -17.24 -6.26 14.85
CA THR A 240 -17.29 -4.98 14.10
C THR A 240 -18.52 -4.14 14.45
N LEU A 241 -19.68 -4.76 14.62
CA LEU A 241 -20.95 -4.03 14.73
C LEU A 241 -21.06 -3.19 16.02
N PRO A 242 -20.61 -3.64 17.21
CA PRO A 242 -20.61 -2.81 18.41
C PRO A 242 -19.77 -1.54 18.26
N ARG A 243 -18.56 -1.65 17.68
CA ARG A 243 -17.68 -0.50 17.44
C ARG A 243 -18.29 0.46 16.43
N LEU A 244 -18.72 -0.05 15.27
CA LEU A 244 -19.35 0.77 14.23
C LEU A 244 -20.60 1.49 14.73
N ARG A 245 -21.45 0.81 15.51
CA ARG A 245 -22.65 1.41 16.08
C ARG A 245 -22.30 2.53 17.05
N TYR A 246 -21.38 2.28 17.99
CA TYR A 246 -20.90 3.30 18.92
C TYR A 246 -20.37 4.52 18.15
N MET A 247 -19.57 4.30 17.12
CA MET A 247 -18.99 5.38 16.31
C MET A 247 -20.03 6.13 15.48
N ALA A 248 -21.04 5.44 14.95
CA ALA A 248 -22.14 6.04 14.19
C ALA A 248 -23.02 6.93 15.07
N VAL A 249 -23.39 6.46 16.26
CA VAL A 249 -24.25 7.21 17.21
C VAL A 249 -23.55 8.47 17.72
N ASN A 250 -22.23 8.43 17.86
CA ASN A 250 -21.42 9.57 18.33
C ASN A 250 -20.87 10.44 17.19
N ASP A 251 -21.24 10.20 15.94
CA ASP A 251 -20.78 10.96 14.76
C ASP A 251 -19.25 10.99 14.57
N ILE A 252 -18.55 9.92 14.98
CA ILE A 252 -17.07 9.80 14.92
C ILE A 252 -16.57 8.83 13.84
N LEU A 253 -17.45 8.41 12.92
CA LEU A 253 -17.06 7.60 11.76
C LEU A 253 -16.14 8.38 10.82
N SER A 254 -15.17 7.69 10.21
CA SER A 254 -14.42 8.28 9.11
C SER A 254 -15.34 8.56 7.90
N PRO A 255 -14.98 9.51 7.02
CA PRO A 255 -15.73 9.77 5.79
C PRO A 255 -15.87 8.52 4.90
N ASP A 256 -14.80 7.72 4.79
CA ASP A 256 -14.80 6.47 4.02
C ASP A 256 -15.70 5.42 4.64
N ALA A 257 -15.65 5.24 5.96
CA ALA A 257 -16.54 4.33 6.68
C ALA A 257 -18.01 4.72 6.46
N ARG A 258 -18.33 6.01 6.58
CA ARG A 258 -19.67 6.53 6.31
C ARG A 258 -20.12 6.24 4.88
N ALA A 259 -19.27 6.53 3.88
CA ALA A 259 -19.58 6.28 2.48
C ALA A 259 -19.81 4.79 2.18
N LEU A 260 -19.02 3.90 2.78
CA LEU A 260 -19.19 2.44 2.66
C LEU A 260 -20.52 1.98 3.27
N LEU A 261 -20.80 2.41 4.51
CA LEU A 261 -22.03 2.05 5.20
C LEU A 261 -23.26 2.60 4.46
N ASP A 262 -23.19 3.83 3.97
CA ASP A 262 -24.28 4.45 3.23
C ASP A 262 -24.59 3.72 1.92
N LYS A 263 -23.55 3.22 1.25
CA LYS A 263 -23.69 2.47 0.00
C LYS A 263 -24.21 1.04 0.21
N HIS A 264 -23.78 0.36 1.28
CA HIS A 264 -23.96 -1.09 1.42
C HIS A 264 -25.03 -1.51 2.43
N LEU A 265 -25.38 -0.68 3.42
CA LEU A 265 -26.44 -1.00 4.36
C LEU A 265 -27.82 -0.98 3.69
N PRO A 266 -28.78 -1.79 4.17
CA PRO A 266 -30.16 -1.74 3.67
C PRO A 266 -30.77 -0.35 3.84
N SER A 267 -31.54 0.11 2.85
CA SER A 267 -32.27 1.39 2.91
C SER A 267 -33.47 1.29 3.86
N ILE A 268 -33.78 2.39 4.58
CA ILE A 268 -34.95 2.56 5.45
C ILE A 268 -35.66 3.86 5.07
N GLY A 269 -36.21 3.91 3.85
CA GLY A 269 -36.99 5.05 3.38
C GLY A 269 -36.23 6.39 3.42
N GLU A 270 -36.94 7.49 3.66
CA GLU A 270 -36.40 8.85 3.65
C GLU A 270 -35.50 9.19 4.87
N SER A 271 -35.47 8.36 5.92
CA SER A 271 -34.67 8.64 7.12
C SER A 271 -33.23 8.09 6.99
N TRP A 272 -32.25 8.99 7.05
CA TRP A 272 -30.82 8.71 6.95
C TRP A 272 -30.18 8.24 8.27
N ASP A 273 -30.79 7.27 8.96
CA ASP A 273 -30.30 6.79 10.26
C ASP A 273 -29.43 5.54 10.09
N LEU A 274 -28.10 5.71 10.15
CA LEU A 274 -27.12 4.62 10.07
C LEU A 274 -27.31 3.57 11.17
N ASN A 275 -27.66 3.98 12.40
CA ASN A 275 -27.89 3.04 13.51
C ASN A 275 -29.07 2.12 13.17
N LYS A 276 -30.21 2.68 12.76
CA LYS A 276 -31.36 1.86 12.33
C LYS A 276 -31.03 0.95 11.15
N ARG A 277 -30.26 1.43 10.18
CA ARG A 277 -29.84 0.64 9.02
C ARG A 277 -28.95 -0.55 9.42
N MET A 278 -28.07 -0.37 10.40
CA MET A 278 -27.30 -1.46 11.02
C MET A 278 -28.22 -2.44 11.76
N LEU A 279 -29.18 -1.95 12.57
CA LEU A 279 -30.14 -2.82 13.25
C LEU A 279 -31.02 -3.61 12.27
N LYS A 280 -31.33 -3.06 11.10
CA LYS A 280 -32.07 -3.76 10.05
C LYS A 280 -31.30 -4.95 9.46
N VAL A 281 -29.96 -4.93 9.50
CA VAL A 281 -29.13 -6.11 9.16
C VAL A 281 -29.43 -7.25 10.13
N LEU A 282 -29.45 -6.96 11.43
CA LEU A 282 -29.77 -7.94 12.47
C LEU A 282 -31.21 -8.44 12.35
N ARG A 283 -32.16 -7.53 12.12
CA ARG A 283 -33.57 -7.89 11.90
C ARG A 283 -33.72 -8.88 10.74
N ARG A 284 -33.03 -8.61 9.62
CA ARG A 284 -33.03 -9.52 8.47
C ARG A 284 -32.41 -10.87 8.81
N ALA A 285 -31.27 -10.88 9.51
CA ALA A 285 -30.62 -12.12 9.93
C ALA A 285 -31.52 -12.96 10.85
N ASN A 286 -32.19 -12.33 11.81
CA ASN A 286 -33.16 -12.98 12.71
C ASN A 286 -34.33 -13.59 11.93
N ARG A 287 -34.89 -12.84 10.97
CA ARG A 287 -35.97 -13.33 10.09
C ARG A 287 -35.53 -14.54 9.25
N ASP A 288 -34.27 -14.55 8.84
CA ASP A 288 -33.66 -15.66 8.11
C ASP A 288 -33.22 -16.81 9.06
N ALA A 289 -33.70 -16.80 10.32
CA ALA A 289 -33.45 -17.79 11.37
C ALA A 289 -31.96 -17.97 11.76
N ILE A 290 -31.15 -16.93 11.58
CA ILE A 290 -29.75 -16.91 11.99
C ILE A 290 -29.67 -16.53 13.47
N ASP A 291 -28.93 -17.30 14.27
CA ASP A 291 -28.68 -16.96 15.68
C ASP A 291 -27.77 -15.73 15.79
N ILE A 292 -28.38 -14.62 16.21
CA ILE A 292 -27.70 -13.33 16.44
C ILE A 292 -27.62 -12.96 17.92
N SER A 293 -27.98 -13.88 18.83
CA SER A 293 -28.00 -13.64 20.29
C SER A 293 -26.67 -13.09 20.81
N THR A 294 -25.56 -13.66 20.32
CA THR A 294 -24.20 -13.25 20.68
C THR A 294 -23.91 -11.81 20.24
N VAL A 295 -24.38 -11.39 19.07
CA VAL A 295 -24.19 -10.02 18.56
C VAL A 295 -25.02 -9.03 19.40
N ILE A 296 -26.28 -9.36 19.65
CA ILE A 296 -27.20 -8.52 20.45
C ILE A 296 -26.66 -8.29 21.85
N SER A 297 -26.12 -9.34 22.49
CA SER A 297 -25.57 -9.24 23.85
C SER A 297 -24.43 -8.23 23.99
N ARG A 298 -23.74 -7.91 22.88
CA ARG A 298 -22.62 -6.94 22.84
C ARG A 298 -23.05 -5.53 22.51
N LEU A 299 -24.23 -5.34 21.92
CA LEU A 299 -24.64 -4.05 21.38
C LEU A 299 -25.25 -3.10 22.41
N SER A 300 -25.60 -3.56 23.62
CA SER A 300 -26.28 -2.75 24.64
C SER A 300 -27.49 -1.99 24.06
N LEU A 301 -28.37 -2.74 23.37
CA LEU A 301 -29.56 -2.19 22.73
C LEU A 301 -30.60 -1.75 23.77
N THR A 302 -31.28 -0.65 23.50
CA THR A 302 -32.47 -0.24 24.27
C THR A 302 -33.64 -1.20 24.03
N GLU A 303 -34.65 -1.21 24.90
CA GLU A 303 -35.85 -2.02 24.71
C GLU A 303 -36.53 -1.77 23.34
N GLN A 304 -36.58 -0.50 22.91
CA GLN A 304 -37.15 -0.13 21.61
C GLN A 304 -36.35 -0.69 20.44
N GLU A 305 -35.02 -0.70 20.53
CA GLU A 305 -34.15 -1.26 19.50
C GLU A 305 -34.18 -2.79 19.48
N LEU A 306 -34.30 -3.43 20.64
CA LEU A 306 -34.55 -4.87 20.74
C LEU A 306 -35.87 -5.23 20.07
N SER A 307 -36.96 -4.53 20.41
CA SER A 307 -38.25 -4.69 19.74
C SER A 307 -38.11 -4.54 18.24
N TYR A 308 -37.43 -3.50 17.75
CA TYR A 308 -37.20 -3.31 16.32
C TYR A 308 -36.48 -4.48 15.63
N VAL A 309 -35.47 -5.07 16.28
CA VAL A 309 -34.71 -6.20 15.72
C VAL A 309 -35.55 -7.49 15.69
N PHE A 310 -36.47 -7.69 16.63
CA PHE A 310 -37.25 -8.92 16.78
C PHE A 310 -38.68 -8.86 16.23
N GLU A 311 -39.25 -7.68 15.98
CA GLU A 311 -40.60 -7.54 15.43
C GLU A 311 -40.64 -7.95 13.95
N GLU A 312 -41.63 -8.77 13.57
CA GLU A 312 -41.97 -9.06 12.16
C GLU A 312 -42.73 -7.86 11.55
N ASP A 313 -42.63 -7.63 10.23
CA ASP A 313 -43.33 -6.54 9.51
C ASP A 313 -44.87 -6.73 9.44
N ASP A 314 -45.45 -7.54 10.33
CA ASP A 314 -46.89 -7.65 10.45
C ASP A 314 -47.42 -6.43 11.20
N GLU A 315 -48.07 -5.51 10.47
CA GLU A 315 -48.93 -4.45 11.02
C GLU A 315 -50.08 -4.98 11.92
N LYS A 316 -50.11 -6.28 12.22
CA LYS A 316 -51.10 -6.97 13.05
C LYS A 316 -50.46 -8.06 13.92
N SER A 317 -49.50 -7.72 14.76
CA SER A 317 -49.15 -8.63 15.86
C SER A 317 -48.84 -7.87 17.14
N ASN A 318 -49.67 -8.13 18.14
CA ASN A 318 -49.60 -7.55 19.47
C ASN A 318 -48.26 -7.88 20.15
N SER A 319 -47.59 -6.83 20.65
CA SER A 319 -46.69 -6.82 21.82
C SER A 319 -46.02 -8.16 22.15
N PHE A 320 -44.87 -8.44 21.53
CA PHE A 320 -43.99 -9.51 21.97
C PHE A 320 -43.34 -9.13 23.30
N SER A 321 -43.55 -9.93 24.34
CA SER A 321 -42.91 -9.77 25.65
C SER A 321 -41.46 -10.28 25.60
N LEU A 322 -40.50 -9.35 25.64
CA LEU A 322 -39.04 -9.58 25.57
C LEU A 322 -38.46 -10.42 26.72
N THR A 323 -39.24 -10.77 27.75
CA THR A 323 -38.75 -11.43 28.97
C THR A 323 -38.35 -12.90 28.81
N ARG A 324 -38.55 -13.53 27.64
CA ARG A 324 -38.22 -14.96 27.43
C ARG A 324 -36.85 -15.25 26.84
N PHE A 325 -36.13 -14.28 26.27
CA PHE A 325 -34.82 -14.54 25.64
C PHE A 325 -33.63 -14.50 26.62
N PHE A 326 -33.78 -13.88 27.79
CA PHE A 326 -32.66 -13.67 28.74
C PHE A 326 -32.62 -14.65 29.92
N TRP A 327 -33.42 -15.72 29.93
CA TRP A 327 -33.38 -16.74 30.98
C TRP A 327 -33.11 -18.12 30.38
N PRO A 328 -31.94 -18.72 30.61
CA PRO A 328 -31.71 -20.12 30.28
C PRO A 328 -32.51 -20.97 31.27
N TRP A 329 -33.22 -21.97 30.76
CA TRP A 329 -33.69 -23.08 31.58
C TRP A 329 -32.54 -24.06 31.79
#